data_AF-A0A7V3D4L7-F1
#
_entry.id   AF-A0A7V3D4L7-F1
#
_cell.length_a   1.000
_cell.length_b   1.000
_cell.length_c   1.000
_cell.angle_alpha   90.00
_cell.angle_beta   90.00
_cell.angle_gamma   90.00
#
_symmetry.space_group_name_H-M   'P 1'
#
loop_
_entity.id
_entity.type
_entity.pdbx_description
1 polymer ?
#
loop_
_entity_poly.entity_id
_entity_poly.type
_entity_poly.pdbx_seq_one_letter_code
_entity_poly.pdbx_strand_id
1 'polypeptide(L)' 'MASHRVLRVGLIGAGGNTRQRHIPGLRALPDVEIVAVCNRRPEST' A
#
# COMPACT_ATOMS: atom_id res chain seq x y z
N MET A 1 26.49 -9.40 2.91
CA MET A 1 25.08 -9.65 3.25
C MET A 1 24.27 -8.46 2.74
N ALA A 2 23.22 -8.69 1.96
CA ALA A 2 22.37 -7.59 1.49
C ALA A 2 21.56 -7.05 2.68
N SER A 3 21.55 -5.73 2.86
CA SER A 3 20.75 -5.08 3.89
C SER A 3 19.27 -5.30 3.59
N HIS A 4 18.56 -5.95 4.50
CA HIS A 4 17.13 -6.16 4.41
C HIS A 4 16.41 -4.82 4.63
N ARG A 5 15.91 -4.21 3.56
CA ARG A 5 15.26 -2.89 3.61
C ARG A 5 13.78 -3.04 3.25
N VAL A 6 12.93 -2.55 4.14
CA VAL A 6 11.47 -2.47 3.91
C VAL A 6 11.19 -1.57 2.71
N LEU A 7 10.39 -2.09 1.77
CA LEU A 7 9.87 -1.35 0.64
C LEU A 7 8.65 -0.52 1.06
N ARG A 8 8.78 0.80 0.98
CA ARG A 8 7.71 1.74 1.35
C ARG A 8 6.87 2.06 0.12
N VAL A 9 5.56 1.84 0.21
CA VAL A 9 4.61 1.96 -0.90
C VAL A 9 3.59 3.07 -0.61
N GLY A 10 3.44 4.01 -1.54
CA GLY A 10 2.32 4.94 -1.56
C GLY A 10 1.24 4.48 -2.53
N LEU A 11 -0.04 4.60 -2.15
CA LEU A 11 -1.17 4.27 -3.00
C LEU A 11 -1.80 5.54 -3.57
N ILE A 12 -1.96 5.61 -4.89
CA ILE A 12 -2.76 6.66 -5.54
C ILE A 12 -4.06 6.00 -6.04
N GLY A 13 -5.18 6.37 -5.42
CA GLY A 13 -6.47 5.75 -5.70
C GLY A 13 -6.65 4.41 -4.99
N ALA A 14 -7.15 4.46 -3.75
CA ALA A 14 -7.60 3.29 -3.00
C ALA A 14 -9.02 2.85 -3.45
N GLY A 15 -9.22 2.58 -4.75
CA GLY A 15 -10.51 2.15 -5.30
C GLY A 15 -10.89 0.71 -4.92
N GLY A 16 -11.99 0.18 -5.47
CA GLY A 16 -12.48 -1.17 -5.17
C GLY A 16 -11.42 -2.27 -5.35
N ASN A 17 -10.73 -2.28 -6.50
CA ASN A 17 -9.65 -3.25 -6.75
C ASN A 17 -8.47 -3.08 -5.78
N THR A 18 -8.07 -1.84 -5.48
CA THR A 18 -6.99 -1.56 -4.53
C THR A 18 -7.33 -2.06 -3.13
N ARG A 19 -8.57 -1.83 -2.67
CA ARG A 19 -9.04 -2.31 -1.36
C ARG A 19 -9.19 -3.82 -1.28
N GLN A 20 -9.74 -4.45 -2.32
CA GLN A 20 -10.05 -5.88 -2.30
C GLN A 20 -8.83 -6.77 -2.60
N ARG A 21 -7.86 -6.27 -3.38
CA ARG A 21 -6.75 -7.10 -3.88
C ARG A 21 -5.37 -6.55 -3.51
N HIS A 22 -5.08 -5.30 -3.86
CA HIS A 22 -3.72 -4.78 -3.69
C HIS A 22 -3.35 -4.55 -2.23
N ILE A 23 -4.21 -3.93 -1.41
CA ILE A 23 -3.92 -3.68 0.01
C ILE A 23 -3.72 -5.01 0.77
N PRO A 24 -4.61 -6.02 0.67
CA PRO A 24 -4.39 -7.30 1.32
C PRO A 24 -3.11 -7.99 0.83
N GLY A 25 -2.87 -8.01 -0.49
CA GLY A 25 -1.69 -8.64 -1.07
C GLY A 25 -0.38 -7.98 -0.64
N LEU A 26 -0.33 -6.65 -0.63
CA LEU A 26 0.86 -5.90 -0.18
C LEU A 26 1.12 -6.08 1.32
N ARG A 27 0.06 -6.13 2.15
CA ARG A 27 0.18 -6.38 3.60
C ARG A 27 0.62 -7.80 3.95
N ALA A 28 0.43 -8.76 3.05
CA ALA A 28 0.87 -10.13 3.25
C ALA A 28 2.38 -10.32 3.02
N LEU A 29 3.06 -9.33 2.43
CA LEU A 29 4.51 -9.38 2.18
C LEU A 29 5.26 -8.87 3.42
N PRO A 30 6.25 -9.62 3.95
CA PRO A 30 6.94 -9.28 5.19
C PRO A 30 7.77 -7.98 5.11
N ASP A 31 8.17 -7.60 3.90
CA ASP A 31 9.13 -6.51 3.69
C ASP A 31 8.50 -5.32 2.97
N VAL A 32 7.18 -5.20 3.04
CA VAL A 32 6.42 -4.14 2.38
C VAL A 32 5.60 -3.39 3.42
N GLU A 33 5.69 -2.06 3.37
CA GLU A 33 4.91 -1.18 4.21
C GLU A 33 4.15 -0.17 3.34
N ILE A 34 2.84 -0.10 3.51
CA ILE A 34 2.01 0.94 2.89
C ILE A 34 2.08 2.18 3.78
N VAL A 35 2.69 3.25 3.29
CA VAL A 35 3.02 4.44 4.11
C VAL A 35 2.21 5.68 3.77
N ALA A 36 1.51 5.67 2.64
CA ALA A 36 0.71 6.81 2.19
C ALA A 36 -0.45 6.37 1.30
N VAL A 37 -1.53 7.15 1.34
CA VAL A 37 -2.67 7.01 0.43
C VAL A 37 -3.07 8.40 -0.05
N CYS A 38 -3.26 8.55 -1.35
CA CYS A 38 -3.76 9.77 -1.98
C CYS A 38 -5.00 9.44 -2.80
N ASN A 39 -6.12 10.04 -2.44
CA ASN A 39 -7.40 9.90 -3.12
C ASN A 39 -7.92 11.24 -3.62
N ARG A 40 -8.80 11.22 -4.63
CA ARG A 40 -9.53 12.41 -5.10
C ARG A 40 -10.40 13.04 -4.00
N ARG A 41 -10.87 12.21 -3.07
CA ARG A 41 -11.77 12.55 -1.96
C ARG A 41 -11.09 12.18 -0.65
N PRO A 42 -10.81 13.12 0.26
CA PRO A 42 -10.16 12.83 1.53
C PRO A 42 -10.91 11.80 2.38
N GLU A 43 -12.25 11.79 2.31
CA GLU A 43 -13.14 10.88 3.06
C GLU A 43 -12.94 9.41 2.68
N SER A 44 -12.30 9.15 1.55
CA SER A 44 -12.05 7.81 1.01
C SER A 44 -10.67 7.25 1.35
N THR A 45 -9.85 8.03 2.06
CA THR A 45 -8.48 7.67 2.48
C THR A 45 -8.50 6.57 3.52
#